data_AF-A0A024US47-F1
#
_entry.id   AF-A0A024US47-F1
#
_cell.length_a   1.000
_cell.length_b   1.000
_cell.length_c   1.000
_cell.angle_alpha   90.00
_cell.angle_beta   90.00
_cell.angle_gamma   90.00
#
_symmetry.space_group_name_H-M   'P 1'
#
loop_
_entity.id
_entity.type
_entity.pdbx_description
1 polymer ?
#
loop_
_entity_poly.entity_id
_entity_poly.type
_entity_poly.pdbx_seq_one_letter_code
_entity_poly.pdbx_strand_id
1 'polypeptide(L)'
;MAQRALVAPVKWAQRKDSLYLTVDLPDVKDEKVVLTNTSLKFSGTSNQTKYEVNLEFLHEVDTDAPESKWAKADRNIHFFILKKDKDADFWPHLLKDKHLEKTNVKVDWNKYVDEDDEGDDNGFDMSALSGGGGFDINQMMAQQGANLPDEEDSDDEDLPDLQE
;
A
#
# COMPACT_ATOMS: atom_id res chain seq x y z
N MET A 1 19.14 19.34 34.15
CA MET A 1 19.79 18.83 32.93
C MET A 1 18.69 18.51 31.93
N ALA A 2 18.73 19.07 30.72
CA ALA A 2 17.74 18.72 29.70
C ALA A 2 18.01 17.27 29.26
N GLN A 3 17.10 16.37 29.59
CA GLN A 3 17.16 14.98 29.14
C GLN A 3 17.02 15.01 27.61
N ARG A 4 18.08 14.65 26.89
CA ARG A 4 18.05 14.58 25.41
C ARG A 4 16.97 13.57 25.03
N ALA A 5 15.92 14.05 24.38
CA ALA A 5 14.94 13.16 23.77
C ALA A 5 15.56 12.53 22.52
N LEU A 6 15.33 11.24 22.34
CA LEU A 6 15.75 10.53 21.13
C LEU A 6 14.65 10.63 20.08
N VAL A 7 15.02 10.51 18.80
CA VAL A 7 14.03 10.49 17.73
C VAL A 7 13.41 9.10 17.62
N ALA A 8 12.08 9.01 17.71
CA ALA A 8 11.38 7.75 17.59
C ALA A 8 11.55 7.15 16.17
N PRO A 9 11.84 5.84 16.04
CA PRO A 9 11.80 5.19 14.73
C PRO A 9 10.36 5.09 14.24
N VAL A 10 10.13 5.45 12.98
CA VAL A 10 8.80 5.44 12.36
C VAL A 10 8.85 4.60 11.10
N LYS A 11 7.79 3.83 10.85
CA LYS A 11 7.53 3.18 9.58
C LYS A 11 6.32 3.82 8.93
N TRP A 12 6.29 3.87 7.60
CA TRP A 12 5.16 4.43 6.87
C TRP A 12 4.81 3.60 5.64
N ALA A 13 3.53 3.60 5.32
CA ALA A 13 2.99 3.11 4.06
C ALA A 13 1.84 4.03 3.64
N GLN A 14 1.44 3.94 2.39
CA GLN A 14 0.31 4.69 1.87
C GLN A 14 -0.56 3.80 0.99
N ARG A 15 -1.79 4.24 0.82
CA ARG A 15 -2.75 3.81 -0.19
C ARG A 15 -3.16 5.02 -1.01
N LYS A 16 -4.02 4.82 -2.00
CA LYS A 16 -4.59 5.91 -2.78
C LYS A 16 -5.14 7.04 -1.92
N ASP A 17 -5.96 6.69 -0.93
CA ASP A 17 -6.74 7.66 -0.13
C ASP A 17 -6.20 7.88 1.29
N SER A 18 -5.26 7.04 1.75
CA SER A 18 -4.89 6.96 3.16
C SER A 18 -3.40 6.74 3.40
N LEU A 19 -2.96 7.09 4.62
CA LEU A 19 -1.60 6.95 5.12
C LEU A 19 -1.60 6.10 6.37
N TYR A 20 -0.63 5.19 6.43
CA TYR A 20 -0.37 4.34 7.59
C TYR A 20 0.98 4.74 8.18
N LEU A 21 0.99 5.14 9.44
CA LEU A 21 2.24 5.39 10.18
C LEU A 21 2.31 4.42 11.35
N THR A 22 3.50 3.90 11.61
CA THR A 22 3.77 3.00 12.73
C THR A 22 4.98 3.53 13.49
N VAL A 23 4.78 4.05 14.70
CA VAL A 23 5.88 4.39 15.60
C VAL A 23 6.33 3.11 16.29
N ASP A 24 7.56 2.67 16.01
CA ASP A 24 8.11 1.38 16.43
C ASP A 24 8.74 1.50 17.84
N LEU A 25 7.92 1.86 18.82
CA LEU A 25 8.30 2.00 20.22
C LEU A 25 7.46 1.09 21.11
N PRO A 26 8.09 0.16 21.87
CA PRO A 26 7.39 -0.66 22.84
C PRO A 26 7.14 0.10 24.15
N ASP A 27 6.10 -0.31 24.89
CA ASP A 27 5.84 0.15 26.26
C ASP A 27 5.85 1.67 26.45
N VAL A 28 5.29 2.41 25.48
CA VAL A 28 5.21 3.86 25.54
C VAL A 28 4.32 4.28 26.72
N LYS A 29 4.80 5.26 27.49
CA LYS A 29 4.06 5.93 28.58
C LYS A 29 4.06 7.43 28.32
N ASP A 30 3.06 8.13 28.87
CA ASP A 30 2.89 9.57 28.71
C ASP A 30 2.87 10.00 27.24
N GLU A 31 2.18 9.23 26.40
CA GLU A 31 2.05 9.54 24.98
C GLU A 31 1.30 10.85 24.78
N LYS A 32 1.88 11.72 23.95
CA LYS A 32 1.27 12.95 23.48
C LYS A 32 1.36 12.96 21.98
N VAL A 33 0.20 12.84 21.35
CA VAL A 33 0.02 12.93 19.91
C VAL A 33 -0.63 14.27 19.60
N VAL A 34 -0.01 15.04 18.71
CA VAL A 34 -0.60 16.24 18.11
C VAL A 34 -0.53 16.05 16.61
N LEU A 35 -1.66 15.70 16.02
CA LEU A 35 -1.81 15.57 14.58
C LEU A 35 -2.49 16.85 14.05
N THR A 36 -1.90 17.45 13.03
CA THR A 36 -2.44 18.59 12.27
C THR A 36 -2.51 18.22 10.79
N ASN A 37 -3.23 19.01 9.99
CA ASN A 37 -3.39 18.77 8.55
C ASN A 37 -2.06 18.74 7.78
N THR A 38 -0.95 19.17 8.38
CA THR A 38 0.36 19.24 7.72
C THR A 38 1.48 18.61 8.52
N SER A 39 1.23 18.19 9.77
CA SER A 39 2.29 17.62 10.61
C SER A 39 1.78 16.65 11.66
N LEU A 40 2.61 15.69 12.03
CA LEU A 40 2.41 14.81 13.18
C LEU A 40 3.55 15.02 14.18
N LYS A 41 3.20 15.45 15.39
CA LYS A 41 4.11 15.51 16.52
C LYS A 41 3.74 14.44 17.52
N PHE A 42 4.72 13.60 17.83
CA PHE A 42 4.60 12.57 18.85
C PHE A 42 5.68 12.78 19.92
N SER A 43 5.30 12.62 21.18
CA SER A 43 6.20 12.56 22.32
C SER A 43 5.75 11.42 23.22
N GLY A 44 6.69 10.67 23.77
CA GLY A 44 6.39 9.60 24.71
C GLY A 44 7.64 9.11 25.42
N THR A 45 7.48 8.34 26.48
CA THR A 45 8.58 7.74 27.22
C THR A 45 8.54 6.23 27.04
N SER A 46 9.63 5.64 26.53
CA SER A 46 9.79 4.19 26.43
C SER A 46 11.06 3.79 27.16
N ASN A 47 11.00 2.77 28.02
CA ASN A 47 12.16 2.26 28.78
C ASN A 47 12.97 3.37 29.47
N GLN A 48 12.29 4.26 30.21
CA GLN A 48 12.88 5.42 30.92
C GLN A 48 13.59 6.44 30.01
N THR A 49 13.45 6.31 28.69
CA THR A 49 14.02 7.21 27.69
C THR A 49 12.90 7.98 27.03
N LYS A 50 13.05 9.31 26.97
CA LYS A 50 12.10 10.16 26.27
C LYS A 50 12.36 10.10 24.77
N TYR A 51 11.30 9.88 24.02
CA TYR A 51 11.30 9.91 22.56
C TYR A 51 10.38 11.02 22.06
N GLU A 52 10.80 11.70 21.02
CA GLU A 52 10.01 12.69 20.32
C GLU A 52 10.22 12.58 18.82
N VAL A 53 9.19 12.85 18.03
CA VAL A 53 9.32 12.94 16.57
C VAL A 53 8.36 14.00 16.05
N ASN A 54 8.84 14.80 15.10
CA ASN A 54 8.05 15.80 14.40
C ASN A 54 8.14 15.50 12.91
N LEU A 55 7.03 15.10 12.32
CA LEU A 55 6.91 14.72 10.92
C LEU A 55 6.12 15.80 10.21
N GLU A 56 6.77 16.57 9.34
CA GLU A 56 6.09 17.54 8.47
C GLU A 56 5.76 16.89 7.13
N PHE A 57 4.47 16.69 6.87
CA PHE A 57 3.99 15.99 5.68
C PHE A 57 4.26 16.79 4.41
N LEU A 58 4.50 16.05 3.32
CA LEU A 58 4.69 16.64 1.99
C LEU A 58 3.42 17.36 1.52
N HIS A 59 2.27 16.69 1.63
CA HIS A 59 0.95 17.23 1.29
C HIS A 59 0.02 17.28 2.50
N GLU A 60 -1.15 17.90 2.33
CA GLU A 60 -2.15 18.02 3.39
C GLU A 60 -2.89 16.70 3.64
N VAL A 61 -3.17 16.43 4.92
CA VAL A 61 -3.98 15.32 5.40
C VAL A 61 -5.27 15.83 6.04
N ASP A 62 -6.28 14.97 6.10
CA ASP A 62 -7.53 15.26 6.78
C ASP A 62 -7.49 14.70 8.20
N THR A 63 -7.28 15.58 9.18
CA THR A 63 -7.25 15.22 10.60
C THR A 63 -8.60 15.30 11.28
N ASP A 64 -9.55 15.99 10.65
CA ASP A 64 -10.91 16.18 11.17
C ASP A 64 -11.83 15.02 10.75
N ALA A 65 -11.42 14.25 9.72
CA ALA A 65 -12.11 13.03 9.34
C ALA A 65 -12.19 12.03 10.51
N PRO A 66 -13.38 11.46 10.79
CA PRO A 66 -13.58 10.52 11.89
C PRO A 66 -12.81 9.20 11.70
N GLU A 67 -12.39 8.93 10.47
CA GLU A 67 -11.61 7.77 10.09
C GLU A 67 -10.15 7.94 10.48
N SER A 68 -9.63 9.17 10.51
CA SER A 68 -8.27 9.49 10.93
C SER A 68 -8.10 9.26 12.44
N LYS A 69 -7.48 8.16 12.79
CA LYS A 69 -7.34 7.70 14.18
C LYS A 69 -5.99 7.07 14.42
N TRP A 70 -5.63 6.99 15.69
CA TRP A 70 -4.44 6.28 16.13
C TRP A 70 -4.80 5.29 17.21
N ALA A 71 -4.05 4.19 17.26
CA ALA A 71 -4.21 3.12 18.21
C ALA A 71 -2.83 2.75 18.77
N LYS A 72 -2.74 2.71 20.09
CA LYS A 72 -1.57 2.24 20.80
C LYS A 72 -1.68 0.73 21.00
N ALA A 73 -0.69 -0.01 20.52
CA ALA A 73 -0.47 -1.41 20.85
C ALA A 73 0.69 -1.52 21.85
N ASP A 74 0.94 -2.74 22.36
CA ASP A 74 1.98 -2.97 23.36
C ASP A 74 3.40 -2.70 22.81
N ARG A 75 3.61 -2.98 21.51
CA ARG A 75 4.92 -2.93 20.86
C ARG A 75 5.13 -1.72 19.96
N ASN A 76 4.06 -1.09 19.52
CA ASN A 76 4.10 -0.01 18.53
C ASN A 76 2.81 0.81 18.61
N ILE A 77 2.83 1.98 17.96
CA ILE A 77 1.67 2.86 17.86
C ILE A 77 1.35 3.03 16.39
N HIS A 78 0.12 2.68 16.02
CA HIS A 78 -0.37 2.78 14.65
C HIS A 78 -1.21 4.04 14.48
N PHE A 79 -1.03 4.70 13.35
CA PHE A 79 -1.81 5.83 12.90
C PHE A 79 -2.38 5.48 11.53
N PHE A 80 -3.67 5.73 11.38
CA PHE A 80 -4.37 5.72 10.11
C PHE A 80 -4.86 7.14 9.88
N ILE A 81 -4.44 7.75 8.78
CA ILE A 81 -4.71 9.15 8.48
C ILE A 81 -5.19 9.23 7.04
N LEU A 82 -6.34 9.86 6.79
CA LEU A 82 -6.80 10.10 5.43
C LEU A 82 -6.05 11.24 4.77
N LYS A 83 -5.75 11.07 3.49
CA LYS A 83 -5.28 12.16 2.64
C LYS A 83 -6.44 13.10 2.40
N LYS A 84 -6.15 14.41 2.39
CA LYS A 84 -7.17 15.41 2.09
C LYS A 84 -7.60 15.35 0.62
N ASP A 85 -6.66 15.04 -0.25
CA ASP A 85 -6.91 14.77 -1.67
C ASP A 85 -6.82 13.25 -1.88
N LYS A 86 -7.99 12.61 -2.07
CA LYS A 86 -8.09 11.16 -2.27
C LYS A 86 -7.88 10.74 -3.73
N ASP A 87 -7.95 11.70 -4.65
CA ASP A 87 -7.75 11.51 -6.07
C ASP A 87 -6.32 11.86 -6.50
N ALA A 88 -5.51 12.43 -5.60
CA ALA A 88 -4.11 12.71 -5.84
C ALA A 88 -3.29 11.42 -6.02
N ASP A 89 -2.26 11.54 -6.86
CA ASP A 89 -1.25 10.49 -7.04
C ASP A 89 -0.55 10.12 -5.74
N PHE A 90 0.08 8.94 -5.76
CA PHE A 90 0.92 8.45 -4.67
C PHE A 90 2.04 9.44 -4.34
N TRP A 91 2.30 9.60 -3.04
CA TRP A 91 3.31 10.54 -2.57
C TRP A 91 4.69 9.93 -2.78
N PRO A 92 5.62 10.61 -3.49
CA PRO A 92 6.96 10.09 -3.69
C PRO A 92 7.79 10.04 -2.39
N HIS A 93 7.41 10.89 -1.42
CA HIS A 93 8.02 11.01 -0.09
C HIS A 93 6.93 11.32 0.93
N LEU A 94 7.11 10.88 2.17
CA LEU A 94 6.20 11.21 3.27
C LEU A 94 6.44 12.64 3.77
N LEU A 95 7.72 13.01 3.94
CA LEU A 95 8.12 14.24 4.60
C LEU A 95 8.72 15.26 3.64
N LYS A 96 8.58 16.54 4.01
CA LYS A 96 9.34 17.63 3.38
C LYS A 96 10.83 17.54 3.72
N ASP A 97 11.15 17.12 4.94
CA ASP A 97 12.53 16.92 5.40
C ASP A 97 13.04 15.53 5.00
N LYS A 98 13.82 15.49 3.90
CA LYS A 98 14.44 14.26 3.39
C LYS A 98 15.50 13.70 4.33
N HIS A 99 16.13 14.50 5.19
CA HIS A 99 17.15 14.03 6.12
C HIS A 99 16.50 13.24 7.26
N LEU A 100 15.44 13.79 7.84
CA LEU A 100 14.66 13.10 8.86
C LEU A 100 14.04 11.82 8.30
N GLU A 101 13.48 11.90 7.08
CA GLU A 101 12.91 10.74 6.40
C GLU A 101 13.94 9.61 6.26
N LYS A 102 15.12 9.90 5.72
CA LYS A 102 16.17 8.87 5.51
C LYS A 102 16.73 8.28 6.80
N THR A 103 16.72 9.04 7.90
CA THR A 103 17.40 8.64 9.14
C THR A 103 16.45 7.89 10.08
N ASN A 104 15.20 8.33 10.18
CA ASN A 104 14.26 7.88 11.20
C ASN A 104 12.96 7.28 10.66
N VAL A 105 12.68 7.46 9.36
CA VAL A 105 11.48 6.94 8.72
C VAL A 105 11.84 5.82 7.74
N LYS A 106 11.12 4.70 7.80
CA LYS A 106 11.32 3.56 6.89
C LYS A 106 10.01 3.16 6.23
N VAL A 107 10.06 2.55 5.06
CA VAL A 107 8.85 1.98 4.45
C VAL A 107 8.37 0.78 5.30
N ASP A 108 7.07 0.72 5.57
CA ASP A 108 6.42 -0.42 6.23
C ASP A 108 6.05 -1.47 5.18
N TRP A 109 7.00 -2.35 4.87
CA TRP A 109 6.81 -3.42 3.87
C TRP A 109 5.68 -4.39 4.22
N ASN A 110 5.22 -4.45 5.47
CA ASN A 110 4.06 -5.29 5.83
C ASN A 110 2.72 -4.66 5.41
N LYS A 111 2.69 -3.34 5.18
CA LYS A 111 1.50 -2.58 4.81
C LYS A 111 1.59 -1.93 3.44
N TYR A 112 2.79 -1.91 2.86
CA TYR A 112 3.06 -1.39 1.53
C TYR A 112 2.27 -2.19 0.50
N VAL A 113 1.56 -1.47 -0.37
CA VAL A 113 0.93 -2.00 -1.57
C VAL A 113 1.39 -1.12 -2.71
N ASP A 114 1.79 -1.79 -3.80
CA ASP A 114 2.27 -1.13 -5.00
C ASP A 114 1.09 -0.50 -5.76
N GLU A 115 1.36 0.54 -6.54
CA GLU A 115 0.34 1.35 -7.22
C GLU A 115 -0.49 0.52 -8.22
N ASP A 116 0.08 -0.56 -8.76
CA ASP A 116 -0.55 -1.46 -9.74
C ASP A 116 -1.36 -2.59 -9.07
N ASP A 117 -1.15 -2.84 -7.78
CA ASP A 117 -1.74 -3.96 -7.04
C ASP A 117 -3.04 -3.54 -6.30
N GLU A 118 -3.40 -2.24 -6.34
CA GLU A 118 -4.70 -1.73 -5.85
C GLU A 118 -5.89 -2.14 -6.75
N GLY A 119 -5.64 -2.82 -7.86
CA GLY A 119 -6.66 -3.38 -8.78
C GLY A 119 -6.99 -4.86 -8.58
N ASP A 120 -6.22 -5.62 -7.79
CA ASP A 120 -6.39 -7.07 -7.61
C ASP A 120 -6.89 -7.45 -6.21
N ASP A 121 -7.74 -6.62 -5.61
CA ASP A 121 -8.61 -7.04 -4.51
C ASP A 121 -9.81 -7.88 -5.04
N ASN A 122 -9.56 -8.70 -6.07
CA ASN A 122 -10.32 -9.91 -6.33
C ASN A 122 -9.57 -11.08 -5.67
N GLY A 123 -9.58 -11.06 -4.34
CA GLY A 123 -9.33 -12.22 -3.50
C GLY A 123 -10.34 -13.35 -3.76
N PHE A 124 -10.31 -13.92 -4.95
CA PHE A 124 -10.71 -15.29 -5.20
C PHE A 124 -9.44 -16.06 -5.56
N ASP A 125 -8.86 -16.61 -4.50
CA ASP A 125 -7.91 -17.71 -4.50
C ASP A 125 -8.21 -18.72 -5.64
N MET A 126 -7.61 -18.51 -6.82
CA MET A 126 -7.57 -19.51 -7.89
C MET A 126 -6.73 -20.74 -7.48
N SER A 127 -6.00 -20.69 -6.35
CA SER A 127 -5.37 -21.88 -5.78
C SER A 127 -6.39 -22.80 -5.09
N ALA A 128 -7.53 -22.28 -4.63
CA ALA A 128 -8.66 -23.09 -4.16
C ALA A 128 -9.40 -23.81 -5.31
N LEU A 129 -9.30 -23.30 -6.55
CA LEU A 129 -9.77 -24.01 -7.76
C LEU A 129 -8.79 -25.10 -8.23
N SER A 130 -7.55 -25.10 -7.75
CA SER A 130 -6.57 -26.16 -8.01
C SER A 130 -6.69 -27.34 -7.04
N GLY A 131 -7.47 -27.18 -5.96
CA GLY A 131 -7.52 -28.11 -4.83
C GLY A 131 -8.70 -29.09 -4.79
N GLY A 132 -9.66 -29.05 -5.72
CA GLY A 132 -10.86 -29.87 -5.56
C GLY A 132 -11.75 -30.01 -6.78
N GLY A 133 -11.45 -30.99 -7.61
CA GLY A 133 -12.39 -31.55 -8.59
C GLY A 133 -11.83 -31.59 -10.00
N GLY A 134 -11.43 -32.78 -10.44
CA GLY A 134 -10.78 -33.04 -11.72
C GLY A 134 -11.54 -32.52 -12.94
N PHE A 135 -11.13 -31.34 -13.40
CA PHE A 135 -11.40 -30.86 -14.74
C PHE A 135 -10.06 -30.64 -15.44
N ASP A 136 -9.70 -31.64 -16.23
CA ASP A 136 -8.49 -31.69 -17.04
C ASP A 136 -8.59 -30.62 -18.14
N ILE A 137 -7.94 -29.48 -17.96
CA ILE A 137 -7.85 -28.38 -18.95
C ILE A 137 -7.27 -28.88 -20.29
N ASN A 138 -6.43 -29.92 -20.26
CA ASN A 138 -5.94 -30.60 -21.46
C ASN A 138 -7.06 -31.30 -22.25
N GLN A 139 -8.13 -31.74 -21.59
CA GLN A 139 -9.28 -32.38 -22.24
C GLN A 139 -10.26 -31.35 -22.83
N MET A 140 -10.35 -30.14 -22.24
CA MET A 140 -11.19 -29.07 -22.77
C MET A 140 -10.59 -28.43 -24.04
N MET A 141 -9.25 -28.35 -24.11
CA MET A 141 -8.54 -27.90 -25.32
C MET A 141 -8.60 -28.94 -26.45
N ALA A 142 -8.65 -30.24 -26.12
CA ALA A 142 -8.81 -31.31 -27.11
C ALA A 142 -10.24 -31.43 -27.67
N GLN A 143 -11.25 -30.92 -26.97
CA GLN A 143 -12.65 -30.96 -27.40
C GLN A 143 -13.09 -29.72 -28.20
N GLN A 144 -12.31 -28.63 -28.17
CA GLN A 144 -12.53 -27.44 -29.01
C GLN A 144 -11.85 -27.56 -30.39
N GLY A 145 -11.11 -28.65 -30.64
CA GLY A 145 -10.48 -28.96 -31.93
C GLY A 145 -11.36 -29.77 -32.91
N ALA A 146 -12.65 -29.98 -32.63
CA ALA A 146 -13.48 -30.93 -33.38
C ALA A 146 -14.92 -30.46 -33.65
N ASN A 147 -15.17 -29.15 -33.80
CA ASN A 147 -16.49 -28.68 -34.25
C ASN A 147 -16.45 -27.35 -35.04
N LEU A 148 -15.70 -27.35 -36.14
CA LEU A 148 -15.95 -26.45 -37.27
C LEU A 148 -16.89 -27.19 -38.24
N PRO A 149 -18.21 -26.92 -38.24
CA PRO A 149 -19.03 -27.22 -39.40
C PRO A 149 -18.70 -26.20 -40.49
N ASP A 150 -18.02 -26.71 -41.51
CA ASP A 150 -18.30 -26.49 -42.94
C ASP A 150 -19.53 -25.62 -43.21
N GLU A 151 -19.34 -24.39 -43.73
CA GLU A 151 -20.22 -23.78 -44.73
C GLU A 151 -19.36 -22.94 -45.70
N GLU A 152 -19.46 -23.32 -46.97
CA GLU A 152 -18.73 -22.89 -48.15
C GLU A 152 -19.02 -21.44 -48.62
N ASP A 153 -18.09 -20.96 -49.46
CA ASP A 153 -18.21 -19.96 -50.54
C ASP A 153 -18.40 -18.46 -50.21
N SER A 154 -17.39 -17.64 -50.56
CA SER A 154 -17.44 -16.79 -51.78
C SER A 154 -16.14 -15.98 -51.96
N ASP A 155 -15.60 -16.07 -53.19
CA ASP A 155 -14.73 -15.13 -53.95
C ASP A 155 -13.45 -14.57 -53.29
N ASP A 156 -12.24 -15.00 -53.67
CA ASP A 156 -11.58 -14.81 -54.99
C ASP A 156 -11.38 -13.32 -55.33
N GLU A 157 -10.22 -12.75 -54.97
CA GLU A 157 -9.50 -11.74 -55.77
C GLU A 157 -8.00 -11.73 -55.36
N ASP A 158 -7.20 -12.36 -56.23
CA ASP A 158 -5.85 -12.01 -56.67
C ASP A 158 -4.72 -11.79 -55.65
N LEU A 159 -4.04 -12.89 -55.30
CA LEU A 159 -2.61 -12.86 -54.98
C LEU A 159 -1.79 -13.20 -56.24
N PRO A 160 -0.93 -12.29 -56.73
CA PRO A 160 -0.19 -12.49 -57.98
C PRO A 160 0.86 -13.61 -57.89
N ASP A 161 0.90 -14.44 -58.93
CA ASP A 161 1.74 -15.63 -59.07
C ASP A 161 3.24 -15.32 -59.31
N LEU A 162 4.07 -16.15 -58.66
CA LEU A 162 5.44 -16.61 -58.98
C LEU A 162 6.50 -15.67 -59.58
N GLN A 163 7.71 -15.75 -59.00
CA GLN A 163 8.95 -15.70 -59.78
C GLN A 163 9.78 -16.96 -59.51
N GLU A 164 10.21 -17.57 -60.61
CA GLU A 164 11.25 -18.60 -60.70
C GLU A 164 12.61 -18.06 -60.21
#